data_AF-A0A496WR76-F1
#
_entry.id   AF-A0A496WR76-F1
#
_cell.length_a   1.000
_cell.length_b   1.000
_cell.length_c   1.000
_cell.angle_alpha   90.00
_cell.angle_beta   90.00
_cell.angle_gamma   90.00
#
_symmetry.space_group_name_H-M   'P 1'
#
loop_
_entity.id
_entity.type
_entity.pdbx_description
1 polymer ?
#
loop_
_entity_poly.entity_id
_entity_poly.type
_entity_poly.pdbx_seq_one_letter_code
_entity_poly.pdbx_strand_id
1 'polypeptide(L)'
;MYGYVKKLYQAMIGLLLLCLLSSCGTREKQEITIERGDCIIAAIKSHYVANNKYPQSLDQLVPNYIERIDEPLVGRRKWVYALYEDRDLFNLGVEPVEEYSILRPSLNISMWYSSKKGRWSVDTH
;
A
#
# COMPACT_ATOMS: atom_id res chain seq x y z
N MET A 1 40.40 31.20 11.17
CA MET A 1 40.18 29.81 10.73
C MET A 1 39.13 29.07 11.57
N TYR A 2 39.17 29.15 12.91
CA TYR A 2 38.25 28.43 13.82
C TYR A 2 36.75 28.78 13.67
N GLY A 3 36.42 30.05 13.39
CA GLY A 3 35.03 30.49 13.22
C GLY A 3 34.31 29.93 11.98
N TYR A 4 35.05 29.60 10.92
CA TYR A 4 34.50 28.99 9.71
C TYR A 4 34.11 27.52 9.94
N VAL A 5 34.94 26.77 10.68
CA VAL A 5 34.70 25.35 10.99
C VAL A 5 33.43 25.18 11.84
N LYS A 6 33.19 26.08 12.82
CA LYS A 6 32.00 26.02 13.68
C LYS A 6 30.69 26.26 12.91
N LYS A 7 30.70 27.20 11.94
CA LYS A 7 29.53 27.47 11.09
C LYS A 7 29.21 26.31 10.15
N LEU A 8 30.24 25.67 9.59
CA LEU A 8 30.09 24.48 8.75
C LEU A 8 29.50 23.30 9.54
N TYR A 9 29.99 23.06 10.76
CA TYR A 9 29.49 21.99 11.61
C TYR A 9 28.01 22.17 11.99
N GLN A 10 27.58 23.39 12.34
CA GLN A 10 26.17 23.69 12.63
C GLN A 10 25.27 23.53 11.40
N ALA A 11 25.76 23.95 10.22
CA ALA A 11 25.03 23.76 8.97
C ALA A 11 24.85 22.27 8.61
N MET A 12 25.88 21.45 8.82
CA MET A 12 25.79 20.01 8.57
C MET A 12 24.83 19.30 9.52
N ILE A 13 24.82 19.65 10.81
CA ILE A 13 23.84 19.10 11.77
C ILE A 13 22.42 19.49 11.37
N GLY A 14 22.21 20.75 10.98
CA GLY A 14 20.90 21.23 10.52
C GLY A 14 20.42 20.47 9.27
N LEU A 15 21.32 20.22 8.32
CA LEU A 15 21.01 19.47 7.10
C LEU A 15 20.72 17.99 7.40
N LEU A 16 21.48 17.36 8.31
CA LEU A 16 21.30 15.97 8.70
C LEU A 16 19.96 15.75 9.42
N LEU A 17 19.57 16.69 10.28
CA LEU A 17 18.26 16.67 10.97
C LEU A 17 17.10 16.87 9.99
N LEU A 18 17.27 17.71 8.96
CA LEU A 18 16.26 17.93 7.93
C LEU A 18 16.01 16.66 7.07
N CYS A 19 17.05 15.89 6.79
CA CYS A 19 16.93 14.63 6.05
C CYS A 19 16.13 13.56 6.83
N LEU A 20 16.23 13.52 8.16
CA LEU A 20 15.56 12.51 8.98
C LEU A 20 14.03 12.70 9.08
N LEU A 21 13.53 13.92 8.90
CA LEU A 21 12.10 14.22 8.99
C LEU A 21 11.29 13.81 7.74
N SER A 22 11.96 13.55 6.61
CA SER A 22 11.29 13.35 5.32
C SER A 22 10.79 11.93 5.06
N SER A 23 11.20 10.94 5.86
CA SER A 23 10.90 9.51 5.61
C SER A 23 9.60 9.01 6.27
N CYS A 24 9.00 9.79 7.17
CA CYS A 24 7.92 9.29 8.03
C CYS A 24 6.57 9.09 7.31
N GLY A 25 6.21 9.99 6.39
CA GLY A 25 4.85 10.02 5.81
C GLY A 25 4.52 8.90 4.82
N THR A 26 5.51 8.25 4.21
CA THR A 26 5.25 7.17 3.24
C THR A 26 4.89 5.86 3.93
N ARG A 27 5.57 5.55 5.05
CA ARG A 27 5.35 4.32 5.81
C ARG A 27 3.97 4.31 6.45
N GLU A 28 3.56 5.42 7.07
CA GLU A 28 2.23 5.57 7.67
C GLU A 28 1.12 5.32 6.63
N LYS A 29 1.25 5.87 5.42
CA LYS A 29 0.28 5.62 4.33
C LYS A 29 0.24 4.16 3.90
N GLN A 30 1.37 3.47 3.89
CA GLN A 30 1.41 2.02 3.59
C GLN A 30 0.69 1.24 4.66
N GLU A 31 0.96 1.51 5.94
CA GLU A 31 0.33 0.83 7.08
C GLU A 31 -1.20 1.03 7.06
N ILE A 32 -1.69 2.26 6.89
CA ILE A 32 -3.13 2.54 6.74
C ILE A 32 -3.73 1.83 5.52
N THR A 33 -2.98 1.73 4.42
CA THR A 33 -3.46 1.01 3.23
C THR A 33 -3.57 -0.49 3.50
N ILE A 34 -2.61 -1.08 4.22
CA ILE A 34 -2.65 -2.48 4.62
C ILE A 34 -3.88 -2.74 5.50
N GLU A 35 -4.13 -1.89 6.50
CA GLU A 35 -5.29 -2.02 7.39
C GLU A 35 -6.62 -2.00 6.60
N ARG A 36 -6.76 -1.07 5.64
CA ARG A 36 -7.93 -1.02 4.75
C ARG A 36 -8.05 -2.28 3.90
N GLY A 37 -6.93 -2.76 3.36
CA GLY A 37 -6.89 -3.98 2.58
C GLY A 37 -7.26 -5.22 3.39
N ASP A 38 -6.87 -5.29 4.66
CA ASP A 38 -7.22 -6.38 5.58
C ASP A 38 -8.73 -6.44 5.85
N CYS A 39 -9.41 -5.28 5.95
CA CYS A 39 -10.87 -5.23 6.00
C CYS A 39 -11.53 -5.82 4.75
N ILE A 40 -11.01 -5.50 3.56
CA ILE A 40 -11.51 -6.05 2.29
C ILE A 40 -11.27 -7.56 2.24
N ILE A 41 -10.10 -8.04 2.65
CA ILE A 41 -9.76 -9.48 2.69
C ILE A 41 -10.69 -10.23 3.65
N ALA A 42 -11.00 -9.66 4.82
CA ALA A 42 -11.95 -10.24 5.75
C ALA A 42 -13.34 -10.37 5.12
N ALA A 43 -13.81 -9.33 4.42
CA ALA A 43 -15.09 -9.36 3.70
C ALA A 43 -15.11 -10.42 2.58
N ILE A 44 -14.04 -10.54 1.79
CA ILE A 44 -13.87 -11.58 0.75
C ILE A 44 -13.99 -12.98 1.36
N LYS A 45 -13.33 -13.22 2.50
CA LYS A 45 -13.38 -14.51 3.21
C LYS A 45 -14.77 -14.80 3.74
N SER A 46 -15.46 -13.83 4.31
CA SER A 46 -16.84 -13.99 4.77
C SER A 46 -17.80 -14.30 3.61
N HIS A 47 -17.63 -13.65 2.45
CA HIS A 47 -18.37 -13.98 1.23
C HIS A 47 -18.11 -15.43 0.79
N TYR A 48 -16.85 -15.86 0.81
CA TYR A 48 -16.48 -17.24 0.49
C TYR A 48 -17.15 -18.25 1.43
N VAL A 49 -17.10 -18.02 2.75
CA VAL A 49 -17.74 -18.92 3.73
C VAL A 49 -19.25 -19.02 3.50
N ALA A 50 -19.92 -17.92 3.14
CA ALA A 50 -21.37 -17.91 2.92
C ALA A 50 -21.80 -18.55 1.59
N ASN A 51 -21.02 -18.36 0.53
CA ASN A 51 -21.42 -18.72 -0.85
C ASN A 51 -20.60 -19.86 -1.46
N ASN A 52 -19.58 -20.35 -0.74
CA ASN A 52 -18.59 -21.33 -1.19
C ASN A 52 -17.88 -20.92 -2.50
N LYS A 53 -17.78 -19.61 -2.74
CA LYS A 53 -17.13 -18.98 -3.90
C LYS A 53 -16.62 -17.59 -3.53
N TYR A 54 -15.49 -17.19 -4.09
CA TYR A 54 -15.01 -15.81 -3.99
C TYR A 54 -15.90 -14.86 -4.83
N PRO A 55 -16.01 -13.58 -4.45
CA PRO A 55 -16.74 -12.60 -5.24
C PRO A 55 -16.04 -12.38 -6.59
N GLN A 56 -16.83 -12.14 -7.63
CA GLN A 56 -16.34 -11.83 -8.97
C GLN A 56 -15.76 -10.41 -9.06
N SER A 57 -16.20 -9.52 -8.17
CA SER A 57 -15.73 -8.14 -8.06
C SER A 57 -15.87 -7.65 -6.62
N LEU A 58 -15.11 -6.61 -6.26
CA LEU A 58 -15.18 -6.03 -4.93
C LEU A 58 -16.55 -5.40 -4.61
N ASP A 59 -17.29 -4.94 -5.63
CA ASP A 59 -18.61 -4.33 -5.45
C ASP A 59 -19.64 -5.31 -4.86
N GLN A 60 -19.47 -6.63 -5.07
CA GLN A 60 -20.35 -7.65 -4.48
C GLN A 60 -20.21 -7.77 -2.96
N LEU A 61 -19.15 -7.19 -2.38
CA LEU A 61 -18.95 -7.16 -0.94
C LEU A 61 -19.81 -6.09 -0.26
N VAL A 62 -20.18 -5.05 -0.99
CA VAL A 62 -20.94 -3.92 -0.46
C VAL A 62 -22.44 -4.11 -0.75
N PRO A 63 -23.35 -3.82 0.20
CA PRO A 63 -23.10 -3.47 1.60
C PRO A 63 -23.02 -4.69 2.55
N ASN A 64 -23.21 -5.90 2.01
CA ASN A 64 -23.56 -7.09 2.82
C ASN A 64 -22.40 -7.63 3.68
N TYR A 65 -21.15 -7.42 3.25
CA TYR A 65 -19.94 -7.92 3.92
C TYR A 65 -19.02 -6.80 4.39
N ILE A 66 -19.12 -5.61 3.78
CA ILE A 66 -18.42 -4.39 4.17
C ILE A 66 -19.31 -3.19 3.82
N GLU A 67 -19.32 -2.15 4.66
CA GLU A 67 -20.17 -0.96 4.46
C GLU A 67 -19.75 -0.18 3.21
N ARG A 68 -18.44 0.00 3.03
CA ARG A 68 -17.83 0.67 1.88
C ARG A 68 -16.38 0.24 1.72
N ILE A 69 -15.81 0.50 0.55
CA ILE A 69 -14.40 0.25 0.26
C ILE A 69 -13.67 1.58 0.21
N ASP A 70 -12.90 1.88 1.25
CA ASP A 70 -12.08 3.09 1.29
C ASP A 70 -10.89 2.95 0.31
N GLU A 71 -10.56 4.03 -0.40
CA GLU A 71 -9.41 4.05 -1.32
C GLU A 71 -8.08 3.77 -0.61
N PRO A 72 -7.09 3.16 -1.27
CA PRO A 72 -5.73 3.07 -0.73
C PRO A 72 -5.07 4.45 -0.69
N LEU A 73 -4.11 4.65 0.23
CA LEU A 73 -3.36 5.92 0.38
C LEU A 73 -2.05 5.96 -0.42
N VAL A 74 -1.73 4.86 -1.11
CA VAL A 74 -0.54 4.69 -1.95
C VAL A 74 -0.93 4.34 -3.39
N GLY A 75 0.05 4.26 -4.29
CA GLY A 75 -0.17 3.97 -5.70
C GLY A 75 -1.06 5.02 -6.38
N ARG A 76 -1.91 4.58 -7.30
CA ARG A 76 -2.94 5.42 -7.96
C ARG A 76 -4.24 5.55 -7.15
N ARG A 77 -4.21 5.26 -5.84
CA ARG A 77 -5.40 5.27 -4.97
C ARG A 77 -6.53 4.37 -5.48
N LYS A 78 -6.17 3.24 -6.09
CA LYS A 78 -7.13 2.27 -6.62
C LYS A 78 -6.77 0.85 -6.20
N TRP A 79 -7.78 0.10 -5.78
CA TRP A 79 -7.65 -1.34 -5.53
C TRP A 79 -7.69 -2.11 -6.86
N VAL A 80 -6.85 -3.13 -6.95
CA VAL A 80 -6.82 -4.12 -8.03
C VAL A 80 -7.15 -5.46 -7.41
N TYR A 81 -8.19 -6.10 -7.93
CA TYR A 81 -8.63 -7.41 -7.51
C TYR A 81 -8.52 -8.38 -8.69
N ALA A 82 -7.89 -9.52 -8.45
CA ALA A 82 -7.74 -10.58 -9.45
C ALA A 82 -8.17 -11.91 -8.86
N LEU A 83 -9.09 -12.58 -9.53
CA LEU A 83 -9.58 -13.91 -9.19
C LEU A 83 -8.92 -14.96 -10.09
N TYR A 84 -8.52 -16.08 -9.50
CA TYR A 84 -7.99 -17.24 -10.22
C TYR A 84 -8.92 -18.42 -9.94
N GLU A 85 -10.04 -18.48 -10.68
CA GLU A 85 -11.14 -19.44 -10.46
C GLU A 85 -10.66 -20.89 -10.43
N ASP A 86 -9.79 -21.28 -11.36
CA ASP A 86 -9.26 -22.64 -11.48
C ASP A 86 -8.48 -23.11 -10.24
N ARG A 87 -8.06 -22.18 -9.38
CA ARG A 87 -7.20 -22.47 -8.22
C ARG A 87 -7.84 -22.14 -6.89
N ASP A 88 -9.05 -21.58 -6.91
CA ASP A 88 -9.70 -21.03 -5.71
C ASP A 88 -8.76 -20.06 -4.96
N LEU A 89 -8.14 -19.14 -5.72
CA LEU A 89 -7.24 -18.13 -5.19
C LEU A 89 -7.66 -16.74 -5.65
N PHE A 90 -7.30 -15.73 -4.86
CA PHE A 90 -7.42 -14.34 -5.25
C PHE A 90 -6.16 -13.56 -4.86
N ASN A 91 -5.92 -12.47 -5.57
CA ASN A 91 -4.98 -11.44 -5.18
C ASN A 91 -5.73 -10.11 -5.03
N LEU A 92 -5.33 -9.32 -4.03
CA LEU A 92 -5.77 -7.94 -3.84
C LEU A 92 -4.52 -7.08 -3.80
N GLY A 93 -4.49 -5.97 -4.50
CA GLY A 93 -3.37 -5.06 -4.45
C GLY A 93 -3.75 -3.64 -4.80
N VAL A 94 -2.75 -2.78 -4.89
CA VAL A 94 -2.92 -1.38 -5.25
C VAL A 94 -2.38 -1.16 -6.66
N GLU A 95 -3.12 -0.42 -7.48
CA GLU A 95 -2.66 -0.05 -8.82
C GLU A 95 -1.36 0.77 -8.70
N PRO A 96 -0.24 0.29 -9.26
CA PRO A 96 1.03 1.01 -9.17
C PRO A 96 0.96 2.30 -9.99
N VAL A 97 1.78 3.28 -9.61
CA VAL A 97 1.97 4.47 -10.43
C VAL A 97 2.86 4.09 -11.62
N GLU A 98 2.25 3.74 -12.75
CA GLU A 98 2.97 3.64 -14.03
C GLU A 98 3.40 5.04 -14.47
N GLU A 99 4.46 5.57 -13.88
CA GLU A 99 5.11 6.76 -14.39
C GLU A 99 6.59 6.44 -14.51
N TYR A 100 7.08 6.29 -15.74
CA TYR A 100 8.50 6.29 -16.11
C TYR A 100 9.15 7.67 -15.85
N SER A 101 8.71 8.37 -14.80
CA SER A 101 9.24 9.66 -14.43
C SER A 101 10.47 9.42 -13.56
N ILE A 102 11.62 9.49 -14.22
CA ILE A 102 12.98 9.54 -13.66
C ILE A 102 13.14 10.54 -12.48
N LEU A 103 12.13 11.38 -12.24
CA LEU A 103 12.13 12.46 -11.27
C LEU A 103 11.51 12.08 -9.92
N ARG A 104 10.75 10.97 -9.78
CA ARG A 104 10.07 10.60 -8.52
C ARG A 104 10.02 9.08 -8.24
N PRO A 105 11.17 8.41 -8.04
CA PRO A 105 11.20 6.96 -7.77
C PRO A 105 10.41 6.54 -6.52
N SER A 106 10.31 7.40 -5.49
CA SER A 106 9.64 7.10 -4.22
C SER A 106 8.12 6.89 -4.27
N LEU A 107 7.48 7.05 -5.45
CA LEU A 107 6.04 6.87 -5.62
C LEU A 107 5.64 5.54 -6.28
N ASN A 108 6.62 4.75 -6.75
CA ASN A 108 6.34 3.45 -7.36
C ASN A 108 6.30 2.35 -6.29
N ILE A 109 5.26 2.40 -5.45
CA ILE A 109 4.99 1.35 -4.45
C ILE A 109 4.02 0.36 -5.10
N SER A 110 4.46 -0.88 -5.26
CA SER A 110 3.57 -1.98 -5.59
C SER A 110 3.27 -2.77 -4.33
N MET A 111 1.98 -3.03 -4.07
CA MET A 111 1.54 -3.70 -2.86
C MET A 111 0.47 -4.73 -3.17
N TRP A 112 0.70 -5.98 -2.78
CA TRP A 112 -0.16 -7.11 -3.15
C TRP A 112 -0.30 -8.11 -2.01
N TYR A 113 -1.54 -8.43 -1.65
CA TYR A 113 -1.92 -9.60 -0.88
C TYR A 113 -2.17 -10.78 -1.81
N SER A 114 -1.64 -11.94 -1.44
CA SER A 114 -1.93 -13.20 -2.11
C SER A 114 -2.59 -14.18 -1.15
N SER A 115 -3.79 -14.66 -1.47
CA SER A 115 -4.48 -15.66 -0.64
C SER A 115 -3.66 -16.93 -0.47
N LYS A 116 -2.87 -17.31 -1.49
CA LYS A 116 -1.94 -18.44 -1.43
C LYS A 116 -0.86 -18.29 -0.36
N LYS A 117 -0.31 -17.08 -0.20
CA LYS A 117 0.76 -16.80 0.78
C LYS A 117 0.21 -16.32 2.13
N GLY A 118 -1.04 -15.87 2.16
CA GLY A 118 -1.70 -15.34 3.35
C GLY A 118 -1.09 -14.03 3.88
N ARG A 119 -0.34 -13.28 3.05
CA ARG A 119 0.36 -12.07 3.49
C ARG A 119 0.49 -11.02 2.38
N TRP A 120 0.66 -9.76 2.80
CA TRP A 120 1.07 -8.65 1.95
C TRP A 120 2.53 -8.79 1.52
N SER A 121 2.81 -8.38 0.30
CA SER A 121 4.15 -8.14 -0.24
C SER A 121 4.21 -6.68 -0.69
N VAL A 122 5.25 -5.97 -0.28
CA VAL A 122 5.47 -4.55 -0.59
C VAL A 122 6.81 -4.46 -1.31
N ASP A 123 6.79 -4.04 -2.57
CA ASP A 123 8.01 -3.83 -3.35
C ASP A 123 8.14 -2.32 -3.64
N THR A 124 9.27 -1.74 -3.21
CA THR A 124 9.68 -0.36 -3.51
C THR A 124 10.79 -0.40 -4.54
N HIS A 125 10.59 0.21 -5.71
CA HIS A 125 11.58 0.31 -6.77
C HIS A 125 12.34 1.65 -6.75
#